data_AF-A0A2N2KBA2-F1
#
_entry.id   AF-A0A2N2KBA2-F1
#
_cell.length_a   1.000
_cell.length_b   1.000
_cell.length_c   1.000
_cell.angle_alpha   90.00
_cell.angle_beta   90.00
_cell.angle_gamma   90.00
#
_symmetry.space_group_name_H-M   'P 1'
#
loop_
_entity.id
_entity.type
_entity.pdbx_description
1 polymer ?
#
loop_
_entity_poly.entity_id
_entity_poly.type
_entity_poly.pdbx_seq_one_letter_code
_entity_poly.pdbx_strand_id
1 'polypeptide(L)'
;MGTKPETLNISYIPINVEVGVESIPLPVIILESIIRNSQHRVITHRCTCRDAWKCSNFDLHIGCMHIGAATAEEDTTVAHHASIDEAIKHLHRAVSAGLIPFI
;
A
#
# COMPACT_ATOMS: atom_id res chain seq x y z
N MET A 1 36.66 23.91 -3.39
CA MET A 1 36.25 22.80 -4.29
C MET A 1 34.86 23.14 -4.81
N GLY A 2 34.78 23.86 -5.93
CA GLY A 2 33.51 24.38 -6.47
C GLY A 2 32.80 23.31 -7.30
N THR A 3 31.51 23.11 -7.05
CA THR A 3 30.65 22.26 -7.86
C THR A 3 30.56 22.83 -9.28
N LYS A 4 30.84 22.00 -10.29
CA LYS A 4 30.72 22.41 -11.69
C LYS A 4 29.23 22.54 -12.07
N PRO A 5 28.81 23.59 -12.80
CA PRO A 5 27.38 23.84 -13.09
C PRO A 5 26.70 22.75 -13.94
N GLU A 6 27.49 21.93 -14.63
CA GLU A 6 27.08 20.78 -15.44
C GLU A 6 26.51 19.57 -14.66
N THR A 7 26.49 19.60 -13.32
CA THR A 7 25.90 18.54 -12.47
C THR A 7 24.59 18.94 -11.76
N LEU A 8 24.01 20.10 -12.07
CA LEU A 8 22.77 20.55 -11.43
C LEU A 8 21.54 20.11 -12.24
N ASN A 9 20.94 18.97 -11.88
CA ASN A 9 19.66 18.53 -12.47
C ASN A 9 18.49 19.06 -11.61
N ILE A 10 18.06 20.29 -11.88
CA ILE A 10 16.89 20.90 -11.23
C ILE A 10 15.67 20.69 -12.13
N SER A 11 14.66 20.03 -11.58
CA SER A 11 13.31 20.00 -12.16
C SER A 11 12.35 20.75 -11.24
N TYR A 12 11.44 21.52 -11.83
CA TYR A 12 10.39 22.23 -11.11
C TYR A 12 9.08 21.48 -11.31
N ILE A 13 8.50 20.98 -10.22
CA ILE A 13 7.16 20.39 -10.25
C ILE A 13 6.16 21.55 -10.19
N PRO A 14 5.30 21.73 -11.21
CA PRO A 14 4.32 22.80 -11.20
C PRO A 14 3.34 22.60 -10.04
N ILE A 15 3.07 23.68 -9.30
CA ILE A 15 2.06 23.71 -8.24
C ILE A 15 0.74 24.26 -8.78
N ASN A 16 -0.38 23.83 -8.19
CA ASN A 16 -1.72 24.33 -8.50
C ASN A 16 -2.19 24.07 -9.95
N VAL A 17 -1.75 22.96 -10.54
CA VAL A 17 -2.23 22.48 -11.83
C VAL A 17 -3.27 21.37 -11.62
N GLU A 18 -4.38 21.42 -12.34
CA GLU A 18 -5.31 20.29 -12.41
C GLU A 18 -4.66 19.17 -13.21
N VAL A 19 -4.53 18.00 -12.59
CA VAL A 19 -4.02 16.79 -13.23
C VAL A 19 -5.18 15.82 -13.33
N GLY A 20 -5.49 15.36 -14.55
CA GLY A 20 -6.44 14.27 -14.73
C GLY A 20 -5.89 13.00 -14.11
N VAL A 21 -6.69 12.32 -13.29
CA VAL A 21 -6.31 11.04 -12.68
C VAL A 21 -7.31 9.99 -13.13
N GLU A 22 -6.85 9.06 -13.96
CA GLU A 22 -7.57 7.82 -14.23
C GLU A 22 -7.06 6.74 -13.27
N SER A 23 -7.94 6.25 -12.40
CA SER A 23 -7.63 5.15 -11.49
C SER A 23 -8.36 3.90 -11.95
N ILE A 24 -7.60 2.87 -12.29
CA ILE A 24 -8.13 1.56 -12.68
C ILE A 24 -7.74 0.57 -11.58
N PRO A 25 -8.70 -0.17 -10.99
CA PRO A 25 -8.38 -1.17 -9.99
C PRO A 25 -7.54 -2.29 -10.62
N LEU A 26 -6.51 -2.74 -9.90
CA LEU A 26 -5.68 -3.85 -10.35
C LEU A 26 -6.48 -5.17 -10.31
N PRO A 27 -6.39 -6.02 -11.35
CA PRO A 27 -6.98 -7.35 -11.31
C PRO A 27 -6.41 -8.20 -10.17
N VAL A 28 -7.26 -8.98 -9.50
CA VAL A 28 -6.88 -9.81 -8.34
C VAL A 28 -5.70 -10.73 -8.65
N ILE A 29 -5.64 -11.30 -9.85
CA ILE A 29 -4.54 -12.18 -10.29
C ILE A 29 -3.17 -11.47 -10.30
N ILE A 30 -3.14 -10.16 -10.59
CA ILE A 30 -1.92 -9.36 -10.57
C ILE A 30 -1.50 -9.11 -9.12
N LEU A 31 -2.45 -8.77 -8.25
CA LEU A 31 -2.20 -8.58 -6.82
C LEU A 31 -1.66 -9.86 -6.17
N GLU A 32 -2.25 -11.02 -6.48
CA GLU A 32 -1.73 -12.32 -6.02
C GLU A 32 -0.29 -12.56 -6.49
N SER A 33 0.02 -12.27 -7.75
CA SER A 33 1.38 -12.42 -8.28
C SER A 33 2.37 -11.50 -7.55
N ILE A 34 2.00 -10.24 -7.31
CA ILE A 34 2.82 -9.29 -6.57
C ILE A 34 3.07 -9.79 -5.13
N ILE A 35 2.03 -10.28 -4.46
CA ILE A 35 2.14 -10.85 -3.10
C ILE A 35 3.09 -12.05 -3.08
N ARG A 36 2.97 -12.98 -4.04
CA ARG A 36 3.83 -14.16 -4.16
C ARG A 36 5.29 -13.80 -4.42
N ASN A 37 5.55 -12.76 -5.21
CA ASN A 37 6.89 -12.32 -5.59
C ASN A 37 7.51 -11.31 -4.61
N SER A 38 6.75 -10.85 -3.61
CA SER A 38 7.26 -9.92 -2.60
C SER A 38 8.22 -10.59 -1.62
N GLN A 39 9.32 -9.90 -1.31
CA GLN A 39 10.33 -10.38 -0.36
C GLN A 39 9.77 -10.52 1.06
N HIS A 40 8.91 -9.59 1.46
CA HIS A 40 8.30 -9.54 2.78
C HIS A 40 6.95 -8.81 2.71
N ARG A 41 6.05 -9.11 3.67
CA ARG A 41 4.65 -8.66 3.72
C ARG A 41 4.23 -8.43 5.17
N VAL A 42 3.47 -7.37 5.40
CA VAL A 42 2.78 -7.13 6.67
C VAL A 42 1.33 -6.77 6.43
N ILE A 43 0.48 -7.05 7.42
CA ILE A 43 -0.92 -6.63 7.46
C ILE A 43 -1.11 -5.79 8.72
N THR A 44 -1.60 -4.57 8.55
CA THR A 44 -1.87 -3.68 9.69
C THR A 44 -3.04 -4.22 10.51
N HIS A 45 -3.00 -4.08 11.84
CA HIS A 45 -4.06 -4.59 12.72
C HIS A 45 -5.41 -3.89 12.50
N ARG A 46 -5.35 -2.63 12.04
CA ARG A 46 -6.49 -1.77 11.75
C ARG A 46 -6.25 -0.95 10.49
N CYS A 47 -7.32 -0.58 9.80
CA CYS A 47 -7.27 0.41 8.72
C CYS A 47 -7.26 1.82 9.31
N THR A 48 -6.11 2.50 9.25
CA THR A 48 -5.90 3.85 9.79
C THR A 48 -6.82 4.89 9.15
N CYS A 49 -7.05 4.80 7.83
CA CYS A 49 -7.96 5.70 7.13
C CYS A 49 -9.40 5.54 7.65
N ARG A 50 -9.89 4.30 7.74
CA ARG A 50 -11.27 4.07 8.21
C ARG A 50 -11.43 4.43 9.68
N ASP A 51 -10.40 4.25 10.49
CA ASP A 51 -10.39 4.65 11.90
C ASP A 51 -10.44 6.18 12.04
N ALA A 52 -9.56 6.90 11.34
CA ALA A 52 -9.50 8.36 11.37
C ALA A 52 -10.81 9.01 10.91
N TRP A 53 -11.47 8.44 9.90
CA TRP A 53 -12.74 8.92 9.36
C TRP A 53 -13.98 8.31 10.04
N LYS A 54 -13.81 7.52 11.11
CA LYS A 54 -14.91 6.86 11.86
C LYS A 54 -15.87 6.09 10.95
N CYS A 55 -15.33 5.33 10.02
CA CYS A 55 -16.11 4.55 9.07
C CYS A 55 -16.99 3.51 9.79
N SER A 56 -18.29 3.54 9.50
CA SER A 56 -19.27 2.57 10.01
C SER A 56 -19.62 1.46 9.01
N ASN A 57 -19.20 1.61 7.75
CA ASN A 57 -19.70 0.78 6.64
C ASN A 57 -18.82 -0.43 6.35
N PHE A 58 -17.56 -0.40 6.78
CA PHE A 58 -16.58 -1.44 6.49
C PHE A 58 -15.79 -1.79 7.74
N ASP A 59 -15.42 -3.07 7.86
CA ASP A 59 -14.68 -3.61 8.99
C ASP A 59 -13.31 -2.92 9.16
N LEU A 60 -13.07 -2.37 10.36
CA LEU A 60 -11.82 -1.72 10.73
C LEU A 60 -10.64 -2.71 10.78
N HIS A 61 -10.91 -4.00 10.97
CA HIS A 61 -9.90 -5.07 11.05
C HIS A 61 -9.53 -5.65 9.67
N ILE A 62 -9.99 -5.05 8.57
CA ILE A 62 -9.44 -5.30 7.24
C ILE A 62 -8.35 -4.25 6.95
N GLY A 63 -7.21 -4.36 7.65
CA GLY A 63 -6.10 -3.40 7.52
C GLY A 63 -5.45 -3.36 6.13
N CYS A 64 -4.56 -2.39 5.93
CA CYS A 64 -3.75 -2.30 4.72
C CYS A 64 -2.71 -3.42 4.71
N MET A 65 -2.31 -3.83 3.50
CA MET A 65 -1.18 -4.73 3.30
C MET A 65 -0.03 -3.91 2.74
N HIS A 66 1.15 -4.01 3.36
CA HIS A 66 2.37 -3.43 2.80
C HIS A 66 3.31 -4.55 2.40
N ILE A 67 4.08 -4.32 1.33
CA ILE A 67 5.00 -5.32 0.78
C ILE A 67 6.39 -4.73 0.53
N GLY A 68 7.38 -5.60 0.38
CA GLY A 68 8.75 -5.25 0.04
C GLY A 68 9.69 -5.36 1.25
N ALA A 69 11.00 -5.34 0.98
CA ALA A 69 12.03 -5.65 1.98
C ALA A 69 11.95 -4.77 3.24
N ALA A 70 11.65 -3.47 3.07
CA ALA A 70 11.56 -2.51 4.17
C ALA A 70 10.48 -2.88 5.21
N THR A 71 9.44 -3.62 4.81
CA THR A 71 8.37 -4.03 5.73
C THR A 71 8.83 -5.06 6.77
N ALA A 72 10.04 -5.62 6.65
CA ALA A 72 10.62 -6.50 7.66
C ALA A 72 10.98 -5.75 8.96
N GLU A 73 11.10 -4.42 8.90
CA GLU A 73 11.43 -3.57 10.05
C GLU A 73 10.17 -3.01 10.75
N GLU A 74 8.98 -3.34 10.25
CA GLU A 74 7.72 -2.82 10.77
C GLU A 74 7.45 -3.31 12.21
N ASP A 75 7.00 -2.42 13.08
CA ASP A 75 6.76 -2.74 14.49
C ASP A 75 5.51 -3.64 14.66
N THR A 76 5.65 -4.71 15.44
CA THR A 76 4.55 -5.67 15.67
C THR A 76 3.34 -5.10 16.41
N THR A 77 3.48 -3.93 17.04
CA THR A 77 2.39 -3.20 17.68
C THR A 77 1.43 -2.55 16.67
N VAL A 78 1.89 -2.28 15.44
CA VAL A 78 1.07 -1.66 14.39
C VAL A 78 0.62 -2.65 13.31
N ALA A 79 1.40 -3.70 13.06
CA ALA A 79 1.11 -4.72 12.06
C ALA A 79 1.56 -6.11 12.52
N HIS A 80 1.16 -7.16 11.79
CA HIS A 80 1.80 -8.46 11.90
C HIS A 80 2.44 -8.87 10.58
N HIS A 81 3.53 -9.62 10.68
CA HIS A 81 4.22 -10.21 9.54
C HIS A 81 3.37 -11.36 9.00
N ALA A 82 3.08 -11.33 7.71
CA ALA A 82 2.14 -12.25 7.07
C ALA A 82 2.87 -13.19 6.11
N SER A 83 2.51 -14.47 6.15
CA SER A 83 2.85 -15.43 5.09
C SER A 83 2.19 -15.07 3.76
N ILE A 84 2.64 -15.69 2.67
CA ILE A 84 2.02 -15.51 1.34
C ILE A 84 0.53 -15.89 1.40
N ASP A 85 0.20 -17.03 2.01
CA ASP A 85 -1.16 -17.54 2.05
C ASP A 85 -2.08 -16.67 2.92
N GLU A 86 -1.58 -16.16 4.05
CA GLU A 86 -2.32 -15.19 4.87
C GLU A 86 -2.58 -13.89 4.12
N ALA A 87 -1.57 -13.37 3.42
CA ALA A 87 -1.72 -12.17 2.61
C ALA A 87 -2.76 -12.37 1.49
N ILE A 88 -2.71 -13.48 0.76
CA ILE A 88 -3.69 -13.78 -0.29
C ILE A 88 -5.10 -13.95 0.30
N LYS A 89 -5.23 -14.63 1.43
CA LYS A 89 -6.52 -14.77 2.12
C LYS A 89 -7.08 -13.41 2.55
N HIS A 90 -6.22 -12.52 3.04
CA HIS A 90 -6.59 -11.15 3.42
C HIS A 90 -7.02 -10.32 2.20
N LEU A 91 -6.31 -10.44 1.07
CA LEU A 91 -6.69 -9.84 -0.21
C LEU A 91 -8.11 -10.25 -0.61
N HIS A 92 -8.41 -11.56 -0.63
CA HIS A 92 -9.76 -12.04 -0.99
C HIS A 92 -10.83 -11.61 0.00
N ARG A 93 -10.52 -11.53 1.31
CA ARG A 93 -11.43 -11.01 2.32
C ARG A 93 -11.78 -9.54 2.05
N ALA A 94 -10.79 -8.71 1.69
CA ALA A 94 -11.01 -7.31 1.37
C ALA A 94 -11.88 -7.15 0.11
N VAL A 95 -11.55 -7.86 -0.97
CA VAL A 95 -12.32 -7.80 -2.24
C VAL A 95 -13.76 -8.29 -2.03
N SER A 96 -13.96 -9.37 -1.28
CA SER A 96 -15.30 -9.90 -0.98
C SER A 96 -16.14 -8.93 -0.14
N ALA A 97 -15.50 -8.06 0.64
CA ALA A 97 -16.15 -6.99 1.39
C ALA A 97 -16.43 -5.73 0.55
N GLY A 98 -16.12 -5.75 -0.76
CA GLY A 98 -16.28 -4.60 -1.66
C GLY A 98 -15.19 -3.54 -1.52
N LEU A 99 -14.07 -3.85 -0.84
CA LEU A 99 -12.93 -2.96 -0.73
C LEU A 99 -12.00 -3.11 -1.94
N ILE A 100 -11.39 -1.99 -2.34
CA ILE A 100 -10.34 -1.98 -3.36
C ILE A 100 -8.99 -2.10 -2.64
N PRO A 101 -8.24 -3.20 -2.84
CA PRO A 101 -6.93 -3.38 -2.20
C PRO A 101 -5.93 -2.37 -2.76
N PHE A 102 -5.17 -1.76 -1.85
CA PHE A 102 -4.00 -0.96 -2.15
C PHE A 102 -2.80 -1.67 -1.51
N ILE A 103 -1.76 -1.94 -2.30
CA ILE A 103 -0.58 -2.73 -1.90
C ILE A 103 0.69 -2.00 -2.30
#